data_AF-A0A3T0I6S1-F1
#
_entry.id   AF-A0A3T0I6S1-F1
#
_cell.length_a   1.000
_cell.length_b   1.000
_cell.length_c   1.000
_cell.angle_alpha   90.00
_cell.angle_beta   90.00
_cell.angle_gamma   90.00
#
_symmetry.space_group_name_H-M   'P 1'
#
loop_
_entity.id
_entity.type
_entity.pdbx_description
1 polymer ?
#
loop_
_entity_poly.entity_id
_entity_poly.type
_entity_poly.pdbx_seq_one_letter_code
_entity_poly.pdbx_strand_id
1 'polypeptide(L)'
;MDRTLGYLRETLSNYTDDHTEGRHLYEKLTEGQYKSEGAFVRSLNQKEIDFLNKILHAEINYAQDVQDDRRVYELNEVYELLF
;
A
#
# COMPACT_ATOMS: atom_id res chain seq x y z
N MET A 1 -0.93 1.43 18.18
CA MET A 1 -1.78 2.04 17.15
C MET A 1 -0.92 2.05 15.91
N ASP A 2 -1.02 0.98 15.13
CA ASP A 2 -0.16 0.70 13.97
C ASP A 2 -0.25 1.84 12.97
N ARG A 3 0.83 2.63 12.88
CA ARG A 3 0.95 3.83 12.04
C ARG A 3 1.42 3.53 10.62
N THR A 4 1.55 2.26 10.28
CA THR A 4 2.22 1.72 9.09
C THR A 4 1.41 1.82 7.81
N LEU A 5 0.08 1.98 7.91
CA LEU A 5 -0.77 2.21 6.73
C LEU A 5 -0.74 3.66 6.22
N GLY A 6 0.00 4.56 6.88
CA GLY A 6 0.07 5.98 6.52
C GLY A 6 0.66 6.20 5.13
N TYR A 7 1.88 5.70 4.90
CA TYR A 7 2.53 5.83 3.60
C TYR A 7 1.81 5.03 2.51
N LEU A 8 1.24 3.88 2.84
CA LEU A 8 0.43 3.13 1.89
C LEU A 8 -0.77 3.94 1.39
N ARG A 9 -1.47 4.63 2.29
CA ARG A 9 -2.59 5.49 1.94
C ARG A 9 -2.16 6.67 1.08
N GLU A 10 -1.04 7.31 1.43
CA GLU A 10 -0.46 8.40 0.63
C GLU A 10 -0.10 7.92 -0.78
N THR A 11 0.63 6.82 -0.89
CA THR A 11 1.00 6.22 -2.17
C THR A 11 -0.25 5.90 -3.00
N LEU A 12 -1.26 5.23 -2.44
CA LEU A 12 -2.51 4.91 -3.15
C LEU A 12 -3.28 6.15 -3.60
N SER A 13 -3.20 7.26 -2.85
CA SER A 13 -3.85 8.52 -3.23
C SER A 13 -3.33 9.08 -4.57
N ASN A 14 -2.08 8.75 -4.95
CA ASN A 14 -1.51 9.13 -6.24
C ASN A 14 -2.04 8.31 -7.42
N TYR A 15 -2.78 7.22 -7.15
CA TYR A 15 -3.30 6.31 -8.18
C TYR A 15 -4.83 6.31 -8.29
N THR A 16 -5.53 7.20 -7.56
CA THR A 16 -7.01 7.22 -7.54
C THR A 16 -7.65 7.70 -8.83
N ASP A 17 -6.97 8.55 -9.61
CA ASP A 17 -7.55 9.21 -10.77
C ASP A 17 -7.38 8.36 -12.04
N ASP A 18 -6.21 7.75 -12.21
CA ASP A 18 -5.82 7.04 -13.43
C ASP A 18 -6.03 5.52 -13.38
N HIS A 19 -6.24 4.95 -12.19
CA HIS A 19 -6.32 3.50 -12.00
C HIS A 19 -7.54 3.11 -11.15
N THR A 20 -8.44 2.33 -11.73
CA THR A 20 -9.61 1.82 -11.01
C THR A 20 -9.20 1.02 -9.77
N GLU A 21 -8.18 0.17 -9.88
CA GLU A 21 -7.65 -0.62 -8.76
C GLU A 21 -7.08 0.27 -7.65
N GLY A 22 -6.37 1.35 -8.03
CA GLY A 22 -5.84 2.33 -7.08
C GLY A 22 -6.94 3.02 -6.29
N ARG A 23 -8.01 3.46 -6.98
CA ARG A 23 -9.20 4.02 -6.33
C ARG A 23 -9.86 3.04 -5.37
N HIS A 24 -10.14 1.83 -5.82
CA HIS A 24 -10.77 0.79 -5.01
C HIS A 24 -9.95 0.46 -3.75
N LEU A 25 -8.62 0.33 -3.88
CA LEU A 25 -7.73 0.07 -2.75
C LEU A 25 -7.70 1.24 -1.76
N TYR A 26 -7.68 2.48 -2.26
CA TYR A 26 -7.71 3.68 -1.44
C TYR A 26 -9.02 3.79 -0.64
N GLU A 27 -10.17 3.57 -1.29
CA GLU A 27 -11.48 3.55 -0.64
C GLU A 27 -11.54 2.44 0.41
N LYS A 28 -11.16 1.22 0.04
CA LYS A 28 -11.11 0.08 0.97
C LYS A 28 -10.27 0.41 2.19
N LEU A 29 -9.06 0.95 2.00
CA LEU A 29 -8.14 1.31 3.09
C LEU A 29 -8.70 2.41 4.02
N THR A 30 -9.40 3.39 3.45
CA THR A 30 -9.97 4.52 4.21
C THR A 30 -11.26 4.14 4.95
N GLU A 31 -12.09 3.27 4.37
CA GLU A 31 -13.37 2.85 4.95
C GLU A 31 -13.26 1.63 5.89
N GLY A 32 -12.36 0.69 5.60
CA GLY A 32 -12.31 -0.63 6.24
C GLY A 32 -11.83 -0.65 7.69
N GLN A 33 -11.43 0.52 8.25
CA GLN A 33 -10.93 0.67 9.63
C GLN A 33 -9.95 -0.45 10.04
N TYR A 34 -9.03 -0.82 9.14
CA TYR A 34 -8.12 -1.93 9.37
C TYR A 34 -7.18 -1.62 10.54
N LYS A 35 -7.04 -2.59 11.44
CA LYS A 35 -6.18 -2.47 12.63
C LYS A 35 -4.72 -2.78 12.35
N SER A 36 -4.42 -3.35 11.18
CA SER A 36 -3.07 -3.69 10.70
C SER A 36 -3.05 -3.89 9.19
N GLU A 37 -1.86 -3.87 8.62
CA GLU A 37 -1.52 -4.23 7.24
C GLU A 37 -1.99 -5.63 6.90
N GLY A 38 -1.75 -6.60 7.77
CA GLY A 38 -2.20 -7.97 7.54
C GLY A 38 -3.73 -8.08 7.45
N ALA A 39 -4.48 -7.27 8.21
CA ALA A 39 -5.94 -7.22 8.09
C ALA A 39 -6.39 -6.61 6.75
N PHE A 40 -5.67 -5.60 6.26
CA PHE A 40 -5.90 -5.00 4.95
C PHE A 40 -5.60 -5.99 3.83
N VAL A 41 -4.40 -6.56 3.80
CA VAL A 41 -3.93 -7.47 2.74
C VAL A 41 -4.83 -8.70 2.61
N ARG A 42 -5.28 -9.29 3.72
CA ARG A 42 -6.21 -10.43 3.70
C ARG A 42 -7.58 -10.12 3.09
N SER A 43 -7.95 -8.85 3.01
CA SER A 43 -9.21 -8.42 2.41
C SER A 43 -9.10 -8.16 0.90
N LEU A 44 -7.90 -8.27 0.33
CA LEU A 44 -7.64 -8.01 -1.07
C LEU A 44 -7.96 -9.24 -1.92
N ASN A 45 -8.48 -8.99 -3.12
CA ASN A 45 -8.57 -10.01 -4.16
C ASN A 45 -7.29 -10.07 -5.01
N GLN A 46 -7.17 -11.08 -5.89
CA GLN A 46 -5.96 -11.27 -6.68
C GLN A 46 -5.59 -10.06 -7.55
N LYS A 47 -6.58 -9.41 -8.18
CA LYS A 47 -6.35 -8.23 -9.03
C LYS A 47 -5.79 -7.06 -8.22
N GLU A 48 -6.33 -6.87 -7.02
CA GLU A 48 -5.86 -5.87 -6.06
C GLU A 48 -4.44 -6.18 -5.57
N ILE A 49 -4.13 -7.45 -5.28
CA ILE A 49 -2.78 -7.89 -4.89
C ILE A 49 -1.77 -7.64 -6.01
N ASP A 50 -2.09 -8.02 -7.25
CA ASP A 50 -1.20 -7.85 -8.40
C ASP A 50 -0.88 -6.37 -8.65
N PHE A 51 -1.91 -5.51 -8.56
CA PHE A 51 -1.74 -4.07 -8.68
C PHE A 51 -0.91 -3.49 -7.53
N LEU A 52 -1.23 -3.88 -6.28
CA LEU A 52 -0.56 -3.39 -5.08
C LEU A 52 0.93 -3.78 -5.08
N ASN A 53 1.25 -5.02 -5.46
CA ASN A 53 2.63 -5.50 -5.63
C ASN A 53 3.43 -4.61 -6.61
N LYS A 54 2.83 -4.24 -7.75
CA LYS A 54 3.49 -3.40 -8.75
C LYS A 54 3.79 -1.99 -8.22
N ILE A 55 2.82 -1.34 -7.59
CA ILE A 55 3.00 0.03 -7.10
C ILE A 55 3.97 0.07 -5.90
N LEU A 56 3.86 -0.89 -4.96
CA LEU A 56 4.75 -0.95 -3.81
C LEU A 56 6.20 -1.13 -4.24
N HIS A 57 6.45 -2.00 -5.22
CA HIS A 57 7.81 -2.20 -5.74
C HIS A 57 8.40 -0.89 -6.32
N ALA A 58 7.61 -0.12 -7.07
CA ALA A 58 8.07 1.15 -7.62
C ALA A 58 8.34 2.21 -6.52
N GLU A 59 7.45 2.29 -5.54
CA GLU A 59 7.49 3.29 -4.47
C GLU A 59 8.59 2.99 -3.44
N ILE A 60 8.84 1.73 -3.13
CA ILE A 60 9.96 1.29 -2.28
C ILE A 60 11.29 1.66 -2.94
N ASN A 61 11.46 1.37 -4.24
CA ASN A 61 12.67 1.73 -4.97
C ASN A 61 12.88 3.25 -4.99
N TYR A 62 11.83 4.03 -5.24
CA TYR A 62 11.90 5.48 -5.17
C TYR A 62 12.27 5.99 -3.77
N ALA A 63 11.65 5.44 -2.73
CA ALA A 63 11.94 5.79 -1.34
C ALA A 63 13.40 5.48 -0.95
N GLN A 64 13.95 4.38 -1.45
CA GLN A 64 15.38 4.03 -1.28
C GLN A 64 16.28 5.07 -1.96
N ASP A 65 15.96 5.48 -3.19
CA ASP A 65 16.75 6.46 -3.94
C ASP A 65 16.81 7.83 -3.24
N VAL A 66 15.70 8.26 -2.63
CA VAL A 66 15.63 9.52 -1.88
C VAL A 66 16.01 9.38 -0.41
N GLN A 67 16.50 8.21 0.01
CA GLN A 67 16.93 7.91 1.39
C GLN A 67 15.84 8.13 2.45
N ASP A 68 14.58 7.83 2.11
CA ASP A 68 13.45 7.80 3.05
C ASP A 68 13.32 6.41 3.67
N ASP A 69 14.25 6.08 4.58
CA ASP A 69 14.33 4.76 5.24
C ASP A 69 13.01 4.34 5.91
N ARG A 70 12.26 5.31 6.43
CA ARG A 70 11.00 5.03 7.12
C ARG A 70 9.92 4.59 6.13
N ARG A 71 9.79 5.29 5.00
CA ARG A 71 8.86 4.91 3.93
C ARG A 71 9.24 3.57 3.33
N VAL A 72 10.53 3.31 3.13
CA VAL A 72 11.04 2.00 2.69
C VAL A 72 10.61 0.90 3.66
N TYR A 73 10.83 1.09 4.95
CA TYR A 73 10.48 0.12 5.98
C TYR A 73 8.97 -0.17 6.00
N GLU A 74 8.14 0.88 6.16
CA GLU A 74 6.69 0.71 6.32
C GLU A 74 6.03 0.13 5.03
N LEU A 75 6.48 0.51 3.83
CA LEU A 75 5.95 -0.06 2.58
C LEU A 75 6.42 -1.51 2.35
N ASN A 76 7.64 -1.86 2.77
CA ASN A 76 8.12 -3.24 2.68
C ASN A 76 7.32 -4.18 3.59
N GLU A 77 6.91 -3.76 4.78
CA GLU A 77 6.07 -4.60 5.66
C GLU A 77 4.75 -4.99 4.97
N VAL A 78 4.12 -4.07 4.23
CA VAL A 78 2.92 -4.39 3.45
C VAL A 78 3.26 -5.30 2.26
N TYR A 79 4.37 -5.05 1.59
CA TYR A 79 4.83 -5.82 0.43
C TYR A 79 5.07 -7.28 0.78
N GLU A 80 5.77 -7.53 1.88
CA GLU A 80 6.08 -8.89 2.36
C GLU A 80 4.81 -9.67 2.72
N LEU A 81 3.73 -9.01 3.14
CA LEU A 81 2.46 -9.67 3.47
C LEU A 81 1.66 -10.12 2.25
N LEU A 82 2.05 -9.71 1.04
CA LEU A 82 1.36 -10.12 -0.20
C LEU A 82 1.65 -11.58 -0.60
N PHE A 83 2.69 -12.22 -0.04
CA PHE A 83 3.15 -13.58 -0.39
C PHE A 83 3.58 -14.40 0.84
#